data_AF-A0A7J9MAR5-F1
#
_entry.id   AF-A0A7J9MAR5-F1
#
_cell.length_a   1.000
_cell.length_b   1.000
_cell.length_c   1.000
_cell.angle_alpha   90.00
_cell.angle_beta   90.00
_cell.angle_gamma   90.00
#
_symmetry.space_group_name_H-M   'P 1'
#
loop_
_entity.id
_entity.type
_entity.pdbx_description
1 polymer ?
#
loop_
_entity_poly.entity_id
_entity_poly.type
_entity_poly.pdbx_seq_one_letter_code
_entity_poly.pdbx_strand_id
1 'polypeptide(L)'
;MDRKNQKTMRDGMGRFKSSGWRSALPRALKIFSWNYCGVGNPATVHELKQLLIANGPDVVFLCETKIHSNSFSLIRSICRMEGCLVASSEGKSGGLALLWREG
;
A
#
# COMPACT_ATOMS: atom_id res chain seq x y z
N MET A 1 27.05 22.10 -60.55
CA MET A 1 26.38 21.05 -59.75
C MET A 1 27.47 20.15 -59.16
N ASP A 2 27.55 19.90 -57.87
CA ASP A 2 26.69 20.39 -56.79
C ASP A 2 27.45 20.28 -55.45
N ARG A 3 27.47 21.38 -54.69
CA ARG A 3 27.96 21.47 -53.29
C ARG A 3 27.16 20.59 -52.30
N LYS A 4 26.33 19.68 -52.80
CA LYS A 4 25.33 18.94 -52.03
C LYS A 4 25.85 17.62 -51.46
N ASN A 5 26.99 17.10 -51.93
CA ASN A 5 27.43 15.76 -51.50
C ASN A 5 28.32 15.73 -50.24
N GLN A 6 28.59 16.87 -49.61
CA GLN A 6 29.29 16.95 -48.33
C GLN A 6 28.33 17.23 -47.14
N LYS A 7 27.04 17.47 -47.42
CA LYS A 7 26.04 17.72 -46.37
C LYS A 7 25.46 16.42 -45.78
N THR A 8 25.60 15.29 -46.47
CA THR A 8 24.93 14.03 -46.11
C THR A 8 25.72 13.14 -45.13
N MET A 9 26.87 13.58 -44.61
CA MET A 9 27.59 12.85 -43.54
C MET A 9 27.58 13.55 -42.18
N ARG A 10 26.93 14.72 -42.06
CA ARG A 10 26.78 15.45 -40.78
C ARG A 10 25.40 15.33 -40.15
N ASP A 11 24.43 14.75 -40.84
CA ASP A 11 23.05 14.59 -40.38
C ASP A 11 22.79 13.23 -39.69
N GLY A 12 23.86 12.48 -39.37
CA GLY A 12 23.79 11.13 -38.80
C GLY A 12 23.87 11.03 -37.27
N MET A 13 24.04 12.12 -36.52
CA MET A 13 24.01 12.08 -35.06
C MET A 13 22.60 12.37 -34.55
N GLY A 14 21.66 11.49 -34.91
CA GLY A 14 20.37 11.43 -34.23
C GLY A 14 20.63 11.28 -32.73
N ARG A 15 20.18 12.26 -31.94
CA ARG A 15 20.26 12.18 -30.48
C ARG A 15 19.62 10.86 -30.06
N PHE A 16 20.45 9.93 -29.61
CA PHE A 16 20.01 8.75 -28.87
C PHE A 16 19.29 9.32 -27.64
N LYS A 17 17.96 9.42 -27.71
CA LYS A 17 17.16 9.69 -26.54
C LYS A 17 17.33 8.46 -25.68
N SER A 18 18.23 8.52 -24.70
CA SER A 18 18.17 7.61 -23.58
C SER A 18 16.82 7.88 -22.91
N SER A 19 15.79 7.13 -23.32
CA SER A 19 14.67 6.85 -22.42
C SER A 19 15.29 6.03 -21.30
N GLY A 20 15.91 6.73 -20.36
CA GLY A 20 16.46 6.13 -19.16
C GLY A 20 15.36 5.27 -18.58
N TRP A 21 15.69 4.01 -18.31
CA TRP A 21 14.88 3.15 -17.48
C TRP A 21 14.71 3.88 -16.15
N ARG A 22 13.63 4.66 -16.02
CA ARG A 22 13.16 5.12 -14.73
C ARG A 22 12.54 3.88 -14.09
N SER A 23 13.37 2.93 -13.69
CA SER A 23 12.99 1.98 -12.66
C SER A 23 12.56 2.84 -11.48
N ALA A 24 11.25 2.94 -11.26
CA ALA A 24 10.71 3.60 -10.10
C ALA A 24 11.47 3.02 -8.90
N LEU A 25 12.14 3.88 -8.14
CA LEU A 25 12.82 3.43 -6.93
C LEU A 25 11.79 2.65 -6.10
N PRO A 26 12.11 1.44 -5.61
CA PRO A 26 11.17 0.66 -4.83
C PRO A 26 10.64 1.56 -3.72
N ARG A 27 9.35 1.87 -3.83
CA ARG A 27 8.68 2.79 -2.92
C ARG A 27 8.85 2.24 -1.51
N ALA A 28 9.30 3.06 -0.57
CA ALA A 28 9.47 2.64 0.82
C ALA A 28 8.14 2.09 1.35
N LEU A 29 8.18 0.85 1.86
CA LEU A 29 7.01 0.15 2.38
C LEU A 29 6.72 0.64 3.80
N LYS A 30 5.52 1.17 4.00
CA LYS A 30 5.06 1.70 5.30
C LYS A 30 4.18 0.67 6.00
N ILE A 31 4.60 0.21 7.18
CA ILE A 31 3.83 -0.72 8.01
C ILE A 31 3.28 0.03 9.21
N PHE A 32 1.99 -0.17 9.48
CA PHE A 32 1.31 0.31 10.67
C PHE A 32 0.91 -0.87 11.54
N SER A 33 1.24 -0.85 12.84
CA SER A 33 0.96 -1.93 13.78
C SER A 33 0.28 -1.39 15.03
N TRP A 34 -0.89 -1.93 15.38
CA TRP A 34 -1.64 -1.50 16.56
C TRP A 34 -2.30 -2.68 17.30
N ASN A 35 -2.06 -2.77 18.62
CA ASN A 35 -2.93 -3.52 19.53
C ASN A 35 -4.33 -2.87 19.66
N TYR A 36 -5.30 -3.42 18.94
CA TYR A 36 -6.65 -2.92 18.79
C TYR A 36 -7.56 -3.36 19.95
N CYS A 37 -7.23 -2.88 21.15
CA CYS A 37 -7.92 -3.23 22.39
C CYS A 37 -9.29 -2.53 22.50
N GLY A 38 -10.32 -3.05 21.82
CA GLY A 38 -11.71 -2.64 22.03
C GLY A 38 -12.47 -2.25 20.76
N VAL A 39 -12.88 -3.25 19.98
CA VAL A 39 -13.61 -3.07 18.71
C VAL A 39 -15.02 -2.51 18.92
N GLY A 40 -15.55 -2.60 20.14
CA GLY A 40 -16.86 -2.07 20.50
C GLY A 40 -16.91 -0.56 20.70
N ASN A 41 -15.78 0.15 20.64
CA ASN A 41 -15.75 1.60 20.82
C ASN A 41 -15.71 2.33 19.45
N PRO A 42 -16.79 3.03 19.07
CA PRO A 42 -16.81 3.83 17.83
C PRO A 42 -15.69 4.89 17.77
N ALA A 43 -15.23 5.40 18.92
CA ALA A 43 -14.13 6.35 18.97
C ALA A 43 -12.81 5.71 18.50
N THR A 44 -12.52 4.48 18.91
CA THR A 44 -11.32 3.73 18.50
C THR A 44 -11.37 3.38 17.01
N VAL A 45 -12.55 3.06 16.47
CA VAL A 45 -12.74 2.90 15.01
C VAL A 45 -12.44 4.20 14.27
N HIS A 46 -12.93 5.33 14.79
CA HIS A 46 -12.70 6.64 14.18
C HIS A 46 -11.22 7.02 14.20
N GLU A 47 -10.55 6.83 15.33
CA GLU A 47 -9.13 7.11 15.51
C GLU A 47 -8.26 6.27 14.56
N LEU A 48 -8.57 4.96 14.44
CA LEU A 48 -7.91 4.10 13.46
C LEU A 48 -8.08 4.65 12.04
N LYS A 49 -9.29 5.06 11.64
CA LYS A 49 -9.50 5.67 10.31
C LYS A 49 -8.66 6.92 10.10
N GLN A 50 -8.61 7.82 11.09
CA GLN A 50 -7.79 9.04 10.98
C GLN A 50 -6.31 8.70 10.83
N LEU A 51 -5.80 7.73 11.58
CA LEU A 51 -4.40 7.31 11.50
C LEU A 51 -4.06 6.64 10.17
N LEU A 52 -4.97 5.86 9.60
CA LEU A 52 -4.79 5.28 8.27
C LEU A 52 -4.75 6.37 7.18
N ILE A 53 -5.63 7.38 7.27
CA ILE A 53 -5.66 8.50 6.32
C ILE A 53 -4.39 9.35 6.43
N ALA A 54 -3.97 9.68 7.66
CA ALA A 54 -2.83 10.55 7.91
C ALA A 54 -1.50 9.91 7.48
N ASN A 55 -1.32 8.61 7.72
CA ASN A 55 -0.03 7.93 7.46
C ASN A 55 0.03 7.27 6.09
N GLY A 56 -1.13 6.89 5.53
CA GLY A 56 -1.23 6.14 4.27
C GLY A 56 -0.38 4.88 4.23
N PRO A 57 -0.52 3.94 5.19
CA PRO A 57 0.31 2.74 5.25
C PRO A 57 0.02 1.77 4.10
N ASP A 58 1.03 0.98 3.73
CA ASP A 58 0.91 -0.10 2.75
C ASP A 58 0.42 -1.40 3.36
N VAL A 59 0.80 -1.63 4.62
CA VAL A 59 0.43 -2.82 5.39
C VAL A 59 -0.05 -2.38 6.76
N VAL A 60 -1.15 -2.96 7.22
CA VAL A 60 -1.75 -2.72 8.54
C VAL A 60 -1.82 -4.03 9.31
N PHE A 61 -1.23 -4.06 10.49
CA PHE A 61 -1.29 -5.16 11.42
C PHE A 61 -2.08 -4.75 12.67
N LEU A 62 -3.12 -5.51 13.00
CA LEU A 62 -3.93 -5.31 14.20
C LEU A 62 -3.83 -6.57 15.07
N CYS A 63 -3.49 -6.40 16.35
CA CYS A 63 -3.48 -7.48 17.33
C CYS A 63 -4.56 -7.29 18.41
N GLU A 64 -5.00 -8.39 19.02
CA GLU A 64 -6.12 -8.43 19.98
C GLU A 64 -7.45 -7.88 19.46
N THR A 65 -7.77 -8.20 18.21
CA THR A 65 -9.12 -8.01 17.69
C THR A 65 -10.04 -9.00 18.41
N LYS A 66 -10.54 -8.65 19.61
CA LYS A 66 -11.47 -9.45 20.44
C LYS A 66 -12.84 -9.61 19.76
N ILE A 67 -12.84 -10.09 18.53
CA ILE A 67 -14.01 -10.05 17.65
C ILE A 67 -14.24 -11.40 17.01
N HIS A 68 -15.47 -11.88 17.17
CA HIS A 68 -15.98 -13.09 16.53
C HIS A 68 -16.17 -12.91 15.02
N SER A 69 -16.44 -14.03 14.33
CA SER A 69 -16.62 -14.22 12.88
C SER A 69 -17.21 -13.06 12.05
N ASN A 70 -18.10 -12.23 12.60
CA ASN A 70 -18.73 -11.10 11.89
C ASN A 70 -17.81 -9.88 11.63
N SER A 71 -16.55 -9.95 12.05
CA SER A 71 -15.73 -8.73 12.22
C SER A 71 -14.65 -8.56 11.18
N PHE A 72 -14.40 -9.62 10.41
CA PHE A 72 -13.63 -9.56 9.18
C PHE A 72 -14.16 -8.46 8.24
N SER A 73 -15.48 -8.46 8.03
CA SER A 73 -16.16 -7.47 7.20
C SER A 73 -16.01 -6.04 7.75
N LEU A 74 -16.03 -5.89 9.08
CA LEU A 74 -15.82 -4.59 9.74
C LEU A 74 -14.38 -4.08 9.55
N ILE A 75 -13.37 -4.90 9.84
CA ILE A 75 -11.95 -4.51 9.69
C ILE A 75 -11.65 -4.16 8.23
N ARG A 76 -12.13 -4.98 7.28
CA ARG A 76 -11.97 -4.72 5.85
C ARG A 76 -12.63 -3.41 5.43
N SER A 77 -13.83 -3.14 5.93
CA SER A 77 -14.57 -1.88 5.69
C SER A 77 -13.85 -0.66 6.27
N ILE A 78 -13.25 -0.79 7.47
CA ILE A 78 -12.50 0.29 8.12
C ILE A 78 -11.22 0.62 7.36
N CYS A 79 -10.43 -0.39 7.00
CA CYS A 79 -9.11 -0.17 6.42
C CYS A 79 -9.15 0.11 4.92
N ARG A 80 -10.23 -0.29 4.21
CA ARG A 80 -10.40 -0.12 2.75
C ARG A 80 -9.19 -0.63 1.95
N MET A 81 -8.64 -1.75 2.39
CA MET A 81 -7.50 -2.44 1.77
C MET A 81 -7.98 -3.69 1.02
N GLU A 82 -7.29 -4.04 -0.06
CA GLU A 82 -7.68 -5.12 -0.97
C GLU A 82 -7.39 -6.49 -0.36
N GLY A 83 -6.17 -6.66 0.15
CA GLY A 83 -5.70 -7.86 0.83
C GLY A 83 -6.02 -7.84 2.32
N CYS A 84 -6.46 -8.98 2.86
CA CYS A 84 -6.75 -9.15 4.27
C CYS A 84 -6.57 -10.62 4.68
N LEU A 85 -5.81 -10.86 5.74
CA LEU A 85 -5.62 -12.15 6.40
C LEU A 85 -5.99 -11.99 7.87
N VAL A 86 -6.91 -12.81 8.35
CA VAL A 86 -7.36 -12.78 9.75
C VAL A 86 -7.16 -14.14 10.37
N ALA A 87 -6.44 -14.17 11.48
CA ALA A 87 -6.33 -15.34 12.34
C ALA A 87 -7.32 -15.16 13.49
N SER A 88 -8.43 -15.89 13.42
CA SER A 88 -9.39 -15.97 14.53
C SER A 88 -8.75 -16.67 15.73
N SER A 89 -9.09 -16.24 16.94
CA SER A 89 -8.71 -16.98 18.14
C SER A 89 -9.80 -17.98 18.54
N GLU A 90 -9.39 -19.14 19.03
CA GLU A 90 -10.27 -20.05 19.75
C GLU A 90 -10.44 -19.56 21.19
N GLY A 91 -11.52 -18.80 21.48
CA GLY A 91 -11.91 -18.40 22.84
C GLY A 91 -12.19 -16.92 23.06
N LYS A 92 -12.06 -16.44 24.32
CA LYS A 92 -12.39 -15.07 24.77
C LYS A 92 -11.28 -14.03 24.54
N SER A 93 -10.14 -14.46 24.05
CA SER A 93 -8.91 -13.65 23.95
C SER A 93 -8.24 -13.91 22.62
N GLY A 94 -7.87 -12.85 21.92
CA GLY A 94 -7.05 -12.95 20.72
C GLY A 94 -7.82 -12.84 19.41
N GLY A 95 -7.08 -12.42 18.41
CA GLY A 95 -7.50 -12.19 17.03
C GLY A 95 -6.45 -11.29 16.40
N LEU A 96 -5.89 -11.72 15.27
CA LEU A 96 -4.91 -10.96 14.51
C LEU A 96 -5.49 -10.65 13.14
N ALA A 97 -5.26 -9.44 12.65
CA ALA A 97 -5.59 -9.06 11.29
C ALA A 97 -4.38 -8.41 10.61
N LEU A 98 -4.10 -8.83 9.38
CA LEU A 98 -3.08 -8.28 8.52
C LEU A 98 -3.75 -7.84 7.22
N LEU A 99 -3.60 -6.57 6.84
CA LEU A 99 -4.19 -5.99 5.64
C LEU A 99 -3.13 -5.30 4.80
N TRP A 100 -3.31 -5.28 3.48
CA TRP A 100 -2.36 -4.65 2.57
C TRP A 100 -3.04 -4.12 1.31
N ARG A 101 -2.41 -3.11 0.69
CA ARG A 101 -2.79 -2.61 -0.64
C ARG A 101 -2.20 -3.51 -1.73
N GLU A 102 -2.93 -3.70 -2.82
CA GLU A 102 -2.39 -4.32 -4.03
C GLU A 102 -1.48 -3.30 -4.75
N GLY A 103 -0.41 -3.81 -5.36
CA GLY A 103 0.71 -3.03 -5.89
C GLY A 103 0.48 -2.48 -7.29
#